data_AF-A0A392TKI1-F1
#
_entry.id   AF-A0A392TKI1-F1
#
_cell.length_a   1.000
_cell.length_b   1.000
_cell.length_c   1.000
_cell.angle_alpha   90.00
_cell.angle_beta   90.00
_cell.angle_gamma   90.00
#
_symmetry.space_group_name_H-M   'P 1'
#
loop_
_entity.id
_entity.type
_entity.pdbx_description
1 polymer ?
#
loop_
_entity_poly.entity_id
_entity_poly.type
_entity_poly.pdbx_seq_one_letter_code
_entity_poly.pdbx_strand_id
1 'polypeptide(L)' 'KALKAQVLADFVAEMTASSSSNDGADKWTIFVDGASSPMGAGAGIILENENDILIEV' A
#
# COMPACT_ATOMS: atom_id res chain seq x y z
N LYS A 1 14.84 -5.69 -3.20
CA LYS A 1 13.59 -6.45 -2.94
C LYS A 1 13.05 -6.22 -1.53
N ALA A 2 13.86 -6.32 -0.46
CA ALA A 2 13.43 -6.06 0.93
C ALA A 2 12.93 -4.62 1.18
N LEU A 3 13.59 -3.62 0.57
CA LEU A 3 13.23 -2.21 0.74
C LEU A 3 11.78 -1.90 0.31
N LYS A 4 11.29 -2.52 -0.76
CA LYS A 4 9.91 -2.34 -1.26
C LYS A 4 8.86 -2.90 -0.30
N ALA A 5 9.12 -4.08 0.27
CA ALA A 5 8.23 -4.68 1.27
C ALA A 5 8.25 -3.92 2.60
N GLN A 6 9.40 -3.37 2.99
CA GLN A 6 9.52 -2.53 4.19
C GLN A 6 8.76 -1.21 4.02
N VAL A 7 8.90 -0.54 2.87
CA VAL A 7 8.15 0.69 2.56
C VAL A 7 6.64 0.46 2.64
N LEU A 8 6.15 -0.68 2.15
CA LEU A 8 4.72 -1.03 2.27
C LEU A 8 4.30 -1.29 3.73
N ALA A 9 5.14 -1.97 4.51
CA ALA A 9 4.85 -2.25 5.93
C ALA A 9 4.83 -0.96 6.76
N ASP A 10 5.81 -0.08 6.54
CA ASP A 10 5.91 1.22 7.21
C ASP A 10 4.71 2.12 6.83
N PHE A 11 4.30 2.13 5.56
CA PHE A 11 3.12 2.86 5.09
C PHE A 11 1.82 2.43 5.80
N VAL A 12 1.58 1.10 5.92
CA VAL A 12 0.40 0.57 6.63
C VAL A 12 0.44 0.91 8.13
N ALA A 13 1.63 0.86 8.74
CA ALA A 13 1.82 1.22 10.13
C ALA A 13 1.57 2.71 10.39
N GLU A 14 2.00 3.59 9.47
CA GLU A 14 1.78 5.03 9.57
C GLU A 14 0.29 5.37 9.43
N MET A 15 -0.43 4.75 8.49
CA MET A 15 -1.86 4.97 8.25
C MET A 15 -2.75 4.53 9.42
N THR A 16 -2.35 3.51 10.18
CA THR A 16 -3.07 3.06 11.38
C THR A 16 -2.76 3.90 12.62
N ALA A 17 -1.61 4.57 12.66
CA ALA A 17 -1.23 5.46 13.74
C ALA A 17 -1.87 6.86 13.63
N SER A 18 -2.08 7.38 12.42
CA SER A 18 -2.72 8.67 12.15
C SER A 18 -4.27 8.59 12.20
N SER A 19 -4.81 8.10 13.31
CA SER A 19 -6.27 8.02 13.53
C SER A 19 -6.87 9.33 14.05
N SER A 20 -6.79 10.42 13.26
CA SER A 20 -7.47 11.68 13.63
C SER A 20 -8.06 12.52 12.50
N SER A 21 -7.83 12.24 11.22
CA SER A 21 -8.45 13.03 10.14
C SER A 21 -9.61 12.28 9.51
N ASN A 22 -10.77 12.92 9.54
CA ASN A 22 -11.98 12.50 8.84
C ASN A 22 -12.00 13.04 7.39
N ASP A 23 -10.86 13.56 6.93
CA ASP A 23 -10.66 14.07 5.57
C ASP A 23 -10.28 12.91 4.66
N GLY A 24 -10.89 12.87 3.47
CA GLY A 24 -10.74 11.76 2.51
C GLY A 24 -9.31 11.49 2.04
N ALA A 25 -8.35 12.37 2.35
CA ALA A 25 -6.91 12.17 2.15
C ALA A 25 -6.33 10.94 2.87
N ASP A 26 -6.94 10.51 3.98
CA ASP A 26 -6.53 9.30 4.71
C ASP A 26 -7.18 8.03 4.18
N LYS A 27 -8.07 8.14 3.18
CA LYS A 27 -8.70 6.98 2.55
C LYS A 27 -7.86 6.51 1.38
N TRP A 28 -7.29 5.32 1.53
CA TRP A 28 -6.50 4.66 0.49
C TRP A 28 -7.24 3.46 -0.08
N THR A 29 -7.13 3.28 -1.39
CA THR A 29 -7.58 2.09 -2.11
C THR A 29 -6.36 1.25 -2.49
N ILE A 30 -6.42 -0.05 -2.20
CA ILE A 30 -5.37 -1.00 -2.53
C ILE A 30 -5.85 -1.87 -3.69
N PHE A 31 -5.13 -1.83 -4.81
CA PHE A 31 -5.31 -2.75 -5.94
C PHE A 31 -4.20 -3.78 -5.91
N VAL A 32 -4.57 -5.05 -6.10
CA VAL A 32 -3.63 -6.17 -6.12
C VAL A 32 -3.85 -6.95 -7.42
N ASP A 33 -2.77 -7.14 -8.19
CA ASP A 33 -2.77 -8.02 -9.35
C ASP A 33 -1.90 -9.25 -9.09
N GLY A 34 -2.47 -10.43 -9.34
CA GLY A 34 -1.84 -11.72 -9.04
C GLY A 34 -1.77 -12.05 -7.54
N ALA A 35 -0.96 -13.06 -7.22
CA ALA A 35 -0.76 -13.53 -5.85
C ALA A 35 0.68 -14.02 -5.69
N SER A 36 1.27 -13.72 -4.53
CA SER A 36 2.58 -14.25 -4.19
C SER A 36 2.49 -15.74 -3.88
N SER A 37 3.42 -16.54 -4.40
CA SER A 37 3.49 -17.97 -4.09
C SER A 37 4.91 -18.41 -3.70
N PRO A 38 5.06 -19.50 -2.91
CA PRO A 38 6.36 -20.05 -2.58
C PRO A 38 7.19 -20.49 -3.80
N MET A 39 6.54 -20.74 -4.95
CA MET A 39 7.20 -21.08 -6.20
C MET A 39 7.75 -19.85 -6.95
N GLY A 40 7.65 -18.66 -6.37
CA GLY A 40 8.22 -17.44 -6.92
C GLY A 40 7.24 -16.63 -7.79
N ALA A 41 5.95 -16.92 -7.75
CA ALA A 41 4.96 -16.00 -8.31
C ALA A 41 4.97 -14.69 -7.52
N GLY A 42 4.83 -13.55 -8.21
CA GLY A 42 4.73 -12.22 -7.60
C GLY A 42 3.29 -11.71 -7.60
N ALA A 43 3.00 -10.79 -6.69
CA ALA A 43 1.83 -9.93 -6.78
C ALA A 43 2.30 -8.50 -7.00
N GLY A 44 1.62 -7.75 -7.86
CA GLY A 44 1.76 -6.31 -7.97
C GLY A 44 0.78 -5.62 -7.03
N ILE A 45 1.20 -4.51 -6.42
CA ILE A 45 0.34 -3.71 -5.53
C ILE A 45 0.37 -2.26 -6.01
N ILE A 46 -0.81 -1.65 -6.10
CA ILE A 46 -0.99 -0.21 -6.34
C ILE A 46 -1.77 0.38 -5.16
N LEU A 47 -1.28 1.49 -4.63
CA LEU A 47 -1.97 2.30 -3.63
C LEU A 47 -2.38 3.62 -4.25
N GLU A 48 -3.65 3.99 -4.11
CA GLU A 48 -4.23 5.24 -4.62
C GLU A 48 -5.02 5.94 -3.53
N ASN A 49 -4.88 7.26 -3.40
CA ASN A 49 -5.74 8.10 -2.55
C ASN A 49 -6.52 9.12 -3.37
N GLU A 50 -7.42 9.84 -2.72
CA GLU A 50 -8.25 10.87 -3.36
C GLU A 50 -7.47 12.10 -3.86
N ASN A 51 -6.17 12.18 -3.59
CA ASN A 51 -5.27 13.23 -4.08
C ASN A 51 -4.44 12.77 -5.29
N ASP A 52 -4.85 11.69 -5.97
CA ASP A 52 -4.16 11.09 -7.13
C ASP A 52 -2.71 10.65 -6.82
N ILE A 53 -2.38 10.34 -5.55
CA ILE A 53 -1.06 9.80 -5.19
C ILE A 53 -1.02 8.32 -5.52
N LEU A 54 -0.02 7.89 -6.31
CA LEU A 54 0.17 6.50 -6.73
C LEU A 54 1.49 5.92 -6.21
N ILE A 55 1.41 4.74 -5.56
CA ILE A 55 2.58 3.97 -5.12
C ILE A 55 2.52 2.57 -5.73
N GLU A 56 3.57 2.15 -6.43
CA GLU A 56 3.72 0.81 -7.02
C GLU A 56 4.84 0.03 -6.33
N VAL A 57 4.53 -1.18 -5.87
CA VAL A 57 5.44 -2.04 -5.09
C VAL A 57 5.82 -3.30 -5.84
#